data_AF-A0ABD0PKT3-F1
#
_entry.id   AF-A0ABD0PKT3-F1
#
_cell.length_a   1.000
_cell.length_b   1.000
_cell.length_c   1.000
_cell.angle_alpha   90.00
_cell.angle_beta   90.00
_cell.angle_gamma   90.00
#
_symmetry.space_group_name_H-M   'P 1'
#
loop_
_entity.id
_entity.type
_entity.pdbx_description
1 polymer ?
#
loop_
_entity_poly.entity_id
_entity_poly.type
_entity_poly.pdbx_seq_one_letter_code
_entity_poly.pdbx_strand_id
1 'polypeptide(L)' 'DSYEPCRNPGTPPYTIQSSEKHVYQAGETVRFSCMSGYELQGEPVLRCVPGHPSKWSHPPPLCK' A
#
# COMPACT_ATOMS: atom_id res chain seq x y z
N ASP A 1 -4.62 23.39 -5.00
CA ASP A 1 -4.60 22.26 -4.08
C ASP A 1 -3.45 21.32 -4.34
N SER A 2 -2.47 21.26 -3.43
CA SER A 2 -1.57 20.10 -3.34
C SER A 2 -2.20 19.12 -2.35
N TYR A 3 -2.64 17.96 -2.82
CA TYR A 3 -3.08 16.88 -1.92
C TYR A 3 -1.91 16.41 -1.06
N GLU A 4 -2.17 16.07 0.20
CA GLU A 4 -1.13 15.50 1.04
C GLU A 4 -0.79 14.09 0.55
N PRO A 5 0.49 13.68 0.51
CA PRO A 5 0.86 12.35 0.07
C PRO A 5 0.55 11.29 1.15
N CYS A 6 0.19 10.07 0.75
CA CYS A 6 0.00 8.95 1.66
C CYS A 6 1.34 8.42 2.14
N ARG A 7 1.51 8.27 3.45
CA ARG A 7 2.68 7.58 4.03
C ARG A 7 2.63 6.09 3.71
N ASN A 8 3.78 5.45 3.58
CA ASN A 8 3.85 4.00 3.40
C ASN A 8 3.05 3.30 4.52
N PRO A 9 2.10 2.40 4.19
CA PRO A 9 1.27 1.71 5.18
C PRO A 9 2.05 0.67 6.01
N GLY A 10 3.32 0.45 5.67
CA GLY A 10 4.19 -0.57 6.25
C GLY A 10 4.13 -1.86 5.46
N THR A 11 5.28 -2.53 5.36
CA THR A 11 5.43 -3.83 4.70
C THR A 11 5.45 -4.92 5.78
N PRO A 12 4.41 -5.75 5.91
CA PRO A 12 4.43 -6.87 6.85
C PRO A 12 5.51 -7.90 6.46
N PRO A 13 5.99 -8.72 7.41
CA PRO A 13 6.93 -9.80 7.09
C PRO A 13 6.37 -10.71 5.99
N TYR A 14 7.26 -11.22 5.14
CA TYR A 14 6.93 -12.11 4.01
C TYR A 14 6.09 -11.46 2.90
N THR A 15 5.92 -10.13 2.94
CA THR A 15 5.25 -9.34 1.90
C THR A 15 6.29 -8.64 1.02
N ILE A 16 6.06 -8.69 -0.28
CA ILE A 16 6.84 -8.07 -1.35
C ILE A 16 6.07 -6.86 -1.85
N GLN A 17 6.67 -5.68 -1.76
CA GLN A 17 6.06 -4.43 -2.21
C GLN A 17 6.68 -3.97 -3.53
N SER A 18 5.87 -3.83 -4.59
CA SER A 18 6.35 -3.57 -5.95
C SER A 18 6.95 -2.17 -6.15
N SER A 19 6.69 -1.22 -5.26
CA SER A 19 7.11 0.17 -5.43
C SER A 19 7.43 0.81 -4.09
N GLU A 20 8.27 0.17 -3.27
CA GLU A 20 8.61 0.62 -1.92
C GLU A 20 9.12 2.08 -1.92
N LYS A 21 8.31 2.97 -1.35
CA LYS A 21 8.59 4.39 -1.19
C LYS A 21 8.21 4.80 0.23
N HIS A 22 8.83 5.83 0.78
CA HIS A 22 8.41 6.39 2.07
C HIS A 22 7.05 7.10 1.99
N VAL A 23 6.74 7.70 0.84
CA VAL A 23 5.53 8.48 0.60
C VAL A 23 5.06 8.29 -0.84
N TYR A 24 3.73 8.25 -1.01
CA TYR A 24 3.04 8.09 -2.29
C TYR A 24 2.19 9.32 -2.57
N GLN A 25 2.30 9.86 -3.76
CA GLN A 25 1.48 10.99 -4.19
C GLN A 25 0.01 10.57 -4.30
N ALA A 26 -0.90 11.53 -4.16
CA ALA A 26 -2.32 11.29 -4.34
C ALA A 26 -2.60 10.71 -5.74
N GLY A 27 -3.31 9.58 -5.79
CA GLY A 27 -3.57 8.83 -7.01
C GLY A 27 -2.57 7.70 -7.31
N GLU A 28 -1.41 7.66 -6.64
CA GLU A 28 -0.48 6.54 -6.80
C GLU A 28 -1.05 5.23 -6.23
N THR A 29 -0.60 4.12 -6.81
CA THR A 29 -0.95 2.77 -6.36
C THR A 29 0.29 1.98 -6.03
N VAL A 30 0.20 1.15 -5.00
CA VAL A 30 1.23 0.20 -4.61
C VAL A 30 0.66 -1.20 -4.68
N ARG A 31 1.46 -2.15 -5.15
CA ARG A 31 1.10 -3.57 -5.19
C ARG A 31 1.89 -4.35 -4.14
N PHE A 32 1.19 -5.26 -3.49
CA PHE A 32 1.71 -6.21 -2.52
C PHE A 32 1.54 -7.62 -3.07
N SER A 33 2.57 -8.42 -2.87
CA SER A 33 2.62 -9.83 -3.22
C SER A 33 3.18 -10.59 -2.04
N CYS A 34 2.86 -11.86 -1.87
CA CYS A 34 3.47 -12.69 -0.83
C CYS A 34 4.64 -13.49 -1.37
N MET A 35 5.58 -13.83 -0.50
CA MET A 35 6.61 -14.81 -0.83
C MET A 35 5.98 -16.16 -1.16
N SER A 36 6.68 -16.97 -1.96
CA SER A 36 6.23 -18.32 -2.34
C SER A 36 5.89 -19.16 -1.11
N GLY A 37 4.68 -19.72 -1.10
CA GLY A 37 4.18 -20.54 0.01
C GLY A 37 3.30 -19.80 1.02
N TYR A 38 3.14 -18.49 0.87
CA TYR A 38 2.22 -17.67 1.67
C TYR A 38 1.06 -17.18 0.82
N GLU A 39 -0.12 -17.08 1.43
CA GLU A 39 -1.32 -16.53 0.80
C GLU A 39 -1.55 -15.08 1.21
N LEU A 40 -1.87 -14.24 0.21
CA LEU A 40 -2.18 -12.84 0.44
C LEU A 40 -3.61 -12.71 0.95
N GLN A 41 -3.75 -12.21 2.18
CA GLN A 41 -5.03 -11.95 2.82
C GLN A 41 -5.33 -10.45 2.78
N GLY A 42 -6.33 -10.07 1.99
CA GLY A 42 -6.76 -8.69 1.79
C GLY A 42 -6.48 -8.21 0.37
N GLU A 43 -6.34 -6.89 0.21
CA GLU A 43 -6.22 -6.30 -1.12
C GLU A 43 -4.76 -6.26 -1.59
N PRO A 44 -4.41 -6.91 -2.71
CA PRO A 44 -3.04 -6.90 -3.23
C PRO A 44 -2.64 -5.54 -3.81
N VAL A 45 -3.59 -4.61 -3.99
CA VAL A 45 -3.33 -3.29 -4.55
C VAL A 45 -3.97 -2.21 -3.68
N LEU A 46 -3.15 -1.25 -3.27
CA LEU A 46 -3.54 -0.13 -2.43
C LEU A 46 -3.39 1.16 -3.21
N ARG A 47 -4.43 1.99 -3.21
CA ARG A 47 -4.43 3.29 -3.89
C ARG A 47 -4.41 4.41 -2.86
N CYS A 48 -3.53 5.38 -3.04
CA CYS A 48 -3.55 6.61 -2.28
C CYS A 48 -4.72 7.46 -2.79
N VAL A 49 -5.81 7.51 -2.03
CA VAL A 49 -6.99 8.30 -2.37
C VAL A 49 -6.72 9.75 -2.00
N PRO A 50 -6.78 10.70 -2.96
CA PRO A 50 -6.58 12.13 -2.69
C PRO A 50 -7.56 12.62 -1.63
N GLY A 51 -7.04 13.29 -0.60
CA GLY A 51 -7.82 13.89 0.46
C GLY A 51 -7.02 14.92 1.27
N HIS A 52 -7.64 15.43 2.33
CA HIS A 52 -7.01 16.35 3.29
C HIS A 52 -7.26 15.83 4.72
N PRO A 53 -6.55 14.77 5.17
CA PRO A 53 -5.39 14.12 4.53
C PRO A 53 -5.75 12.99 3.56
N SER A 54 -4.88 12.71 2.60
CA SER A 54 -5.01 11.53 1.72
C SER A 54 -4.85 10.24 2.50
N LYS A 55 -5.62 9.22 2.13
CA LYS A 55 -5.66 7.94 2.82
C LYS A 55 -5.58 6.79 1.83
N TRP A 56 -5.06 5.66 2.29
CA TRP A 56 -5.12 4.43 1.53
C TRP A 56 -6.56 3.96 1.35
N SER A 57 -6.86 3.46 0.17
CA SER A 57 -8.18 2.90 -0.15
C SER A 57 -8.54 1.70 0.74
N HIS A 58 -7.53 0.93 1.16
CA HIS A 58 -7.66 -0.29 1.94
C HIS A 58 -6.56 -0.34 3.03
N PRO A 59 -6.62 -1.27 3.99
CA PRO A 59 -5.49 -1.57 4.87
C PRO A 59 -4.40 -2.41 4.17
N PRO A 60 -3.14 -2.40 4.67
CA PRO A 60 -2.08 -3.27 4.17
C PRO A 60 -2.47 -4.76 4.29
N PRO A 61 -2.29 -5.57 3.22
CA PRO A 61 -2.60 -6.99 3.26
C PRO A 61 -1.58 -7.73 4.13
N LEU A 62 -1.98 -8.89 4.65
CA LEU A 62 -1.11 -9.77 5.45
C LEU A 62 -0.82 -11.04 4.66
N CYS A 63 0.43 -11.50 4.68
CA CYS A 63 0.80 -12.81 4.16
C CYS A 63 0.71 -13.84 5.30
N LYS A 64 -0.06 -14.91 5.09
CA LYS A 64 -0.20 -16.03 6.05
C LYS A 64 0.15 -17.36 5.42
#